data_AF-A5KRT6-F1
#
_entry.id   AF-A5KRT6-F1
#
_cell.length_a   1.000
_cell.length_b   1.000
_cell.length_c   1.000
_cell.angle_alpha   90.00
_cell.angle_beta   90.00
_cell.angle_gamma   90.00
#
_symmetry.space_group_name_H-M   'P 1'
#
loop_
_entity.id
_entity.type
_entity.pdbx_description
1 polymer ?
#
loop_
_entity_poly.entity_id
_entity_poly.type
_entity_poly.pdbx_seq_one_letter_code
_entity_poly.pdbx_strand_id
1 'polypeptide(L)'
;MQGLNPKLRDHYLSFGTFTYPGLYKQELVNLTDDIRELGMLVRMNIIHRTTLAAGNVGTNADLRFGDMTKMPWWRQPDDDILPTATAMLTELHRLDDRGLVADRAIENKIIVTCRFVSILMASILKSKGIPARVRSGNAPYFEKGETTARAIK
;
A
#
# COMPACT_ATOMS: atom_id res chain seq x y z
N MET A 1 -14.37 -0.15 -20.60
CA MET A 1 -13.02 0.04 -21.19
C MET A 1 -13.00 -0.39 -22.66
N GLN A 2 -13.68 0.35 -23.53
CA GLN A 2 -13.49 0.20 -24.99
C GLN A 2 -12.31 1.10 -25.38
N GLY A 3 -11.20 0.52 -25.87
CA GLY A 3 -10.07 1.30 -26.38
C GLY A 3 -8.66 0.76 -26.09
N LEU A 4 -8.49 -0.22 -25.20
CA LEU A 4 -7.17 -0.83 -24.98
C LEU A 4 -6.96 -1.99 -25.97
N ASN A 5 -5.82 -2.00 -26.68
CA ASN A 5 -5.38 -3.14 -27.50
C ASN A 5 -5.41 -4.42 -26.63
N PRO A 6 -6.04 -5.53 -27.09
CA PRO A 6 -6.13 -6.77 -26.32
C PRO A 6 -4.78 -7.25 -25.77
N LYS A 7 -3.70 -7.20 -26.57
CA LYS A 7 -2.36 -7.59 -26.13
C LYS A 7 -1.86 -6.72 -24.97
N LEU A 8 -2.15 -5.42 -25.02
CA LEU A 8 -1.75 -4.48 -23.97
C LEU A 8 -2.57 -4.67 -22.70
N ARG A 9 -3.87 -4.96 -22.84
CA ARG A 9 -4.75 -5.31 -21.73
C ARG A 9 -4.25 -6.56 -21.03
N ASP A 10 -3.98 -7.62 -21.79
CA ASP A 10 -3.52 -8.90 -21.26
C ASP A 10 -2.14 -8.77 -20.59
N HIS A 11 -1.26 -7.94 -21.15
CA HIS A 11 0.01 -7.57 -20.49
C HIS A 11 -0.22 -6.90 -19.12
N TYR A 12 -1.11 -5.92 -19.02
CA TYR A 12 -1.41 -5.24 -17.74
C TYR A 12 -2.25 -6.08 -16.78
N LEU A 13 -2.83 -7.19 -17.22
CA LEU A 13 -3.44 -8.21 -16.37
C LEU A 13 -2.42 -9.22 -15.84
N SER A 14 -1.33 -9.46 -16.58
CA SER A 14 -0.30 -10.41 -16.17
C SER A 14 0.39 -9.98 -14.87
N PHE A 15 0.67 -10.95 -14.01
CA PHE A 15 1.47 -10.72 -12.81
C PHE A 15 2.96 -10.74 -13.17
N GLY A 16 3.70 -9.72 -12.74
CA GLY A 16 5.16 -9.77 -12.70
C GLY A 16 5.68 -10.21 -11.32
N THR A 17 6.99 -10.38 -11.19
CA THR A 17 7.69 -10.83 -9.97
C THR A 17 7.26 -10.09 -8.71
N PHE A 18 7.06 -8.77 -8.78
CA PHE A 18 6.67 -7.97 -7.62
C PHE A 18 5.17 -8.03 -7.31
N THR A 19 4.32 -8.20 -8.33
CA THR A 19 2.85 -8.09 -8.17
C THR A 19 2.15 -9.43 -8.02
N TYR A 20 2.85 -10.55 -8.21
CA TYR A 20 2.27 -11.87 -8.04
C TYR A 20 1.80 -12.07 -6.59
N PRO A 21 0.53 -12.48 -6.35
CA PRO A 21 -0.03 -12.59 -5.00
C PRO A 21 0.27 -13.93 -4.31
N GLY A 22 0.86 -14.91 -5.00
CA GLY A 22 1.06 -16.25 -4.45
C GLY A 22 -0.27 -16.93 -4.08
N LEU A 23 -0.30 -17.57 -2.92
CA LEU A 23 -1.46 -18.32 -2.40
C LEU A 23 -2.66 -17.42 -2.02
N TYR A 24 -2.43 -16.11 -1.88
CA TYR A 24 -3.44 -15.15 -1.42
C TYR A 24 -4.37 -14.66 -2.55
N LYS A 25 -4.18 -15.11 -3.80
CA LYS A 25 -4.95 -14.64 -4.95
C LYS A 25 -6.47 -14.70 -4.72
N GLN A 26 -6.97 -15.80 -4.16
CA GLN A 26 -8.41 -15.99 -3.98
C GLN A 26 -8.99 -15.02 -2.94
N GLU A 27 -8.23 -14.72 -1.88
CA GLU A 27 -8.62 -13.70 -0.90
C GLU A 27 -8.75 -12.33 -1.57
N LEU A 28 -7.78 -11.95 -2.41
CA LEU A 28 -7.80 -10.66 -3.10
C LEU A 28 -9.00 -10.52 -4.05
N VAL A 29 -9.42 -11.62 -4.68
CA VAL A 29 -10.64 -11.66 -5.52
C VAL A 29 -11.89 -11.37 -4.68
N ASN A 30 -11.95 -11.90 -3.46
CA ASN A 30 -13.11 -11.82 -2.57
C ASN A 30 -13.26 -10.47 -1.84
N LEU A 31 -12.29 -9.56 -1.96
CA LEU A 31 -12.40 -8.20 -1.42
C LEU A 31 -13.52 -7.41 -2.12
N THR A 32 -13.86 -6.23 -1.60
CA THR A 32 -14.78 -5.29 -2.26
C THR A 32 -14.34 -4.94 -3.69
N ASP A 33 -15.30 -4.75 -4.59
CA ASP A 33 -15.06 -4.29 -5.97
C ASP A 33 -14.97 -2.76 -6.08
N ASP A 34 -15.32 -2.03 -5.01
CA ASP A 34 -15.18 -0.58 -4.98
C ASP A 34 -13.69 -0.18 -4.79
N ILE A 35 -13.16 0.55 -5.77
CA ILE A 35 -11.75 0.96 -5.78
C ILE A 35 -11.39 1.88 -4.62
N ARG A 36 -12.33 2.73 -4.17
CA ARG A 36 -12.10 3.61 -3.04
C ARG A 36 -12.03 2.79 -1.77
N GLU A 37 -12.95 1.86 -1.55
CA GLU A 37 -12.92 0.96 -0.40
C GLU A 37 -11.67 0.08 -0.37
N LEU A 38 -11.20 -0.42 -1.52
CA LEU A 38 -9.91 -1.12 -1.60
C LEU A 38 -8.74 -0.23 -1.16
N GLY A 39 -8.72 1.03 -1.62
CA GLY A 39 -7.71 1.99 -1.19
C GLY A 39 -7.77 2.30 0.30
N MET A 40 -8.97 2.39 0.88
CA MET A 40 -9.17 2.52 2.32
C MET A 40 -8.65 1.29 3.06
N LEU A 41 -8.98 0.09 2.60
CA LEU A 41 -8.57 -1.17 3.21
C LEU A 41 -7.05 -1.30 3.23
N VAL A 42 -6.38 -1.07 2.10
CA VAL A 42 -4.91 -1.11 2.05
C VAL A 42 -4.29 -0.07 2.99
N ARG A 43 -4.89 1.13 3.08
CA ARG A 43 -4.43 2.15 4.03
C ARG A 43 -4.56 1.69 5.49
N MET A 44 -5.63 0.98 5.83
CA MET A 44 -5.83 0.51 7.20
C MET A 44 -4.83 -0.58 7.59
N ASN A 45 -4.17 -1.24 6.63
CA ASN A 45 -3.21 -2.31 6.89
C ASN A 45 -1.74 -1.87 6.89
N ILE A 46 -1.45 -0.61 6.51
CA ILE A 46 -0.09 -0.13 6.24
C ILE A 46 0.15 1.22 6.89
N ILE A 47 1.37 1.45 7.36
CA ILE A 47 1.88 2.77 7.72
C ILE A 47 2.95 3.20 6.72
N HIS A 48 2.82 4.41 6.19
CA HIS A 48 3.85 4.94 5.31
C HIS A 48 5.09 5.34 6.12
N ARG A 49 6.29 5.08 5.61
CA ARG A 49 7.57 5.46 6.27
C ARG A 49 7.61 6.94 6.70
N THR A 50 7.09 7.86 5.86
CA THR A 50 7.05 9.29 6.22
C THR A 50 6.03 9.59 7.31
N THR A 51 4.93 8.82 7.39
CA THR A 51 3.96 8.95 8.48
C THR A 51 4.55 8.47 9.80
N LEU A 52 5.30 7.36 9.78
CA LEU A 52 6.05 6.91 10.95
C LEU A 52 7.03 7.98 11.45
N ALA A 53 7.78 8.60 10.53
CA ALA A 53 8.75 9.63 10.87
C ALA A 53 8.11 10.94 11.36
N ALA A 54 6.97 11.33 10.80
CA ALA A 54 6.28 12.57 11.17
C ALA A 54 5.43 12.43 12.44
N GLY A 55 4.85 11.25 12.69
CA GLY A 55 3.90 11.03 13.78
C GLY A 55 2.47 11.44 13.43
N ASN A 56 1.71 11.91 14.42
CA ASN A 56 0.29 12.31 14.29
C ASN A 56 0.13 13.76 13.81
N VAL A 57 0.90 14.16 12.80
CA VAL A 57 0.89 15.51 12.22
C VAL A 57 0.78 15.45 10.70
N GLY A 58 0.58 16.60 10.06
CA GLY A 58 0.51 16.70 8.59
C GLY A 58 -0.59 15.81 8.01
N THR A 59 -0.21 14.87 7.15
CA THR A 59 -1.16 13.96 6.47
C THR A 59 -1.81 12.93 7.40
N ASN A 60 -1.36 12.80 8.65
CA ASN A 60 -1.94 11.91 9.68
C ASN A 60 -2.50 12.68 10.89
N ALA A 61 -2.78 13.99 10.76
CA ALA A 61 -3.36 14.78 11.84
C ALA A 61 -4.74 14.27 12.31
N ASP A 62 -5.48 13.61 11.42
CA ASP A 62 -6.77 12.96 11.70
C ASP A 62 -6.65 11.47 12.02
N LEU A 63 -5.43 10.98 12.28
CA LEU A 63 -5.13 9.57 12.58
C LEU A 63 -5.58 8.58 11.49
N ARG A 64 -5.71 9.02 10.24
CA ARG A 64 -6.20 8.18 9.13
C ARG A 64 -5.33 6.98 8.78
N PHE A 65 -4.06 6.96 9.21
CA PHE A 65 -3.15 5.81 9.12
C PHE A 65 -3.01 5.09 10.47
N GLY A 66 -3.56 5.67 11.54
CA GLY A 66 -3.47 5.20 12.91
C GLY A 66 -2.73 6.15 13.83
N ASP A 67 -2.77 5.83 15.13
CA ASP A 67 -2.09 6.60 16.18
C ASP A 67 -0.63 6.15 16.33
N MET A 68 0.30 6.98 15.88
CA MET A 68 1.73 6.67 15.91
C MET A 68 2.32 6.61 17.33
N THR A 69 1.63 7.13 18.34
CA THR A 69 2.08 7.00 19.75
C THR A 69 1.98 5.56 20.26
N LYS A 70 1.18 4.72 19.60
CA LYS A 70 1.01 3.30 19.91
C LYS A 70 1.98 2.40 19.16
N MET A 71 2.73 2.95 18.18
CA MET A 71 3.73 2.18 17.45
C MET A 71 4.92 1.90 18.38
N PRO A 72 5.36 0.63 18.54
CA PRO A 72 6.55 0.33 19.32
C PRO A 72 7.80 1.01 18.78
N TRP A 73 8.63 1.56 19.67
CA TRP A 73 9.80 2.36 19.30
C TRP A 73 10.84 1.62 18.45
N TRP A 74 10.88 0.30 18.53
CA TRP A 74 11.81 -0.55 17.77
C TRP A 74 11.35 -0.86 16.34
N ARG A 75 10.13 -0.48 15.95
CA ARG A 75 9.62 -0.77 14.61
C ARG A 75 10.35 0.08 13.57
N GLN A 76 10.84 -0.59 12.54
CA GLN A 76 11.56 0.01 11.41
C GLN A 76 10.76 -0.19 10.12
N PRO A 77 11.06 0.58 9.06
CA PRO A 77 10.50 0.33 7.73
C PRO A 77 10.84 -1.08 7.23
N ASP A 78 9.85 -1.76 6.66
CA ASP A 78 9.93 -3.14 6.18
C ASP A 78 10.29 -3.22 4.67
N ASP A 79 10.60 -2.08 4.03
CA ASP A 79 10.86 -1.93 2.59
C ASP A 79 11.91 -2.93 2.05
N ASP A 80 12.97 -3.21 2.81
CA ASP A 80 14.09 -4.06 2.39
C ASP A 80 13.76 -5.56 2.44
N ILE A 81 12.76 -5.94 3.24
CA ILE A 81 12.40 -7.36 3.48
C ILE A 81 11.05 -7.76 2.86
N LEU A 82 10.19 -6.79 2.50
CA LEU A 82 8.89 -7.04 1.88
C LEU A 82 8.81 -6.55 0.42
N PRO A 83 9.70 -6.99 -0.50
CA PRO A 83 9.77 -6.39 -1.83
C PRO A 83 8.59 -6.73 -2.74
N THR A 84 7.83 -7.80 -2.45
CA THR A 84 6.77 -8.34 -3.31
C THR A 84 5.40 -8.33 -2.63
N ALA A 85 4.34 -8.39 -3.44
CA ALA A 85 2.97 -8.54 -2.95
C ALA A 85 2.80 -9.79 -2.08
N THR A 86 3.33 -10.94 -2.51
CA THR A 86 3.34 -12.15 -1.68
C THR A 86 4.03 -11.93 -0.33
N ALA A 87 5.19 -11.27 -0.30
CA ALA A 87 5.91 -11.02 0.95
C ALA A 87 5.09 -10.11 1.90
N MET A 88 4.53 -9.02 1.37
CA MET A 88 3.66 -8.13 2.16
C MET A 88 2.43 -8.86 2.69
N LEU A 89 1.75 -9.64 1.86
CA LEU A 89 0.57 -10.40 2.27
C LEU A 89 0.92 -11.45 3.34
N THR A 90 2.02 -12.17 3.15
CA THR A 90 2.51 -13.15 4.14
C THR A 90 2.77 -12.49 5.49
N GLU A 91 3.43 -11.34 5.50
CA GLU A 91 3.73 -10.62 6.74
C GLU A 91 2.47 -10.05 7.39
N LEU A 92 1.52 -9.55 6.60
CA LEU A 92 0.22 -9.10 7.10
C LEU A 92 -0.53 -10.24 7.80
N HIS A 93 -0.52 -11.46 7.24
CA HIS A 93 -1.08 -12.65 7.89
C HIS A 93 -0.30 -13.08 9.13
N ARG A 94 1.04 -12.96 9.10
CA ARG A 94 1.87 -13.31 10.26
C ARG A 94 1.59 -12.39 11.47
N LEU A 95 1.33 -11.12 11.20
CA LEU A 95 1.01 -10.11 12.22
C LEU A 95 -0.46 -10.14 12.66
N ASP A 96 -1.37 -10.54 11.77
CA ASP A 96 -2.80 -10.72 12.04
C ASP A 96 -3.36 -11.73 11.03
N ASP A 97 -3.73 -12.91 11.50
CA ASP A 97 -4.06 -14.08 10.67
C ASP A 97 -5.28 -13.86 9.74
N ARG A 98 -6.11 -12.87 10.05
CA ARG A 98 -7.28 -12.44 9.27
C ARG A 98 -6.92 -11.79 7.91
N GLY A 99 -5.65 -11.49 7.65
CA GLY A 99 -5.22 -10.89 6.39
C GLY A 99 -5.56 -9.40 6.28
N LEU A 100 -6.08 -8.93 5.16
CA LEU A 100 -6.44 -7.52 4.99
C LEU A 100 -7.73 -7.16 5.74
N VAL A 101 -7.61 -6.40 6.83
CA VAL A 101 -8.75 -6.00 7.70
C VAL A 101 -8.86 -4.48 7.87
N ALA A 102 -10.07 -3.98 8.11
CA ALA A 102 -10.32 -2.54 8.23
C ALA A 102 -9.91 -1.96 9.59
N ASP A 103 -9.79 -2.81 10.62
CA ASP A 103 -9.60 -2.47 12.02
C ASP A 103 -8.24 -2.97 12.57
N ARG A 104 -7.23 -3.11 11.70
CA ARG A 104 -5.90 -3.62 12.10
C ARG A 104 -5.26 -2.74 13.18
N ALA A 105 -4.80 -3.39 14.26
CA ALA A 105 -4.02 -2.74 15.33
C ALA A 105 -2.71 -2.13 14.79
N ILE A 106 -2.26 -1.02 15.38
CA ILE A 106 -1.14 -0.21 14.88
C ILE A 106 0.15 -1.02 14.79
N GLU A 107 0.45 -1.76 15.85
CA GLU A 107 1.61 -2.62 16.01
C GLU A 107 1.68 -3.75 14.98
N ASN A 108 0.53 -4.13 14.41
CA ASN A 108 0.41 -5.22 13.44
C ASN A 108 0.42 -4.72 11.99
N LYS A 109 0.53 -3.42 11.75
CA LYS A 109 0.66 -2.86 10.40
C LYS A 109 2.11 -3.01 9.90
N ILE A 110 2.25 -3.32 8.62
CA ILE A 110 3.56 -3.22 7.95
C ILE A 110 3.88 -1.75 7.67
N ILE A 111 5.16 -1.40 7.68
CA ILE A 111 5.65 -0.05 7.47
C ILE A 111 6.35 -0.02 6.13
N VAL A 112 5.70 0.53 5.10
CA VAL A 112 6.27 0.53 3.74
C VAL A 112 6.10 1.86 3.01
N THR A 113 6.92 2.10 1.99
CA THR A 113 6.79 3.29 1.12
C THR A 113 5.74 3.14 0.02
N CYS A 114 5.40 4.26 -0.62
CA CYS A 114 4.38 4.37 -1.67
C CYS A 114 4.58 3.40 -2.84
N ARG A 115 5.83 2.99 -3.11
CA ARG A 115 6.16 1.95 -4.11
C ARG A 115 5.47 0.64 -3.77
N PHE A 116 5.59 0.18 -2.53
CA PHE A 116 5.07 -1.11 -2.08
C PHE A 116 3.55 -1.08 -1.94
N VAL A 117 2.99 0.05 -1.46
CA VAL A 117 1.54 0.28 -1.52
C VAL A 117 1.01 0.14 -2.96
N SER A 118 1.72 0.71 -3.95
CA SER A 118 1.36 0.60 -5.37
C SER A 118 1.47 -0.84 -5.89
N ILE A 119 2.48 -1.59 -5.45
CA ILE A 119 2.66 -3.02 -5.79
C ILE A 119 1.48 -3.85 -5.25
N LEU A 120 1.11 -3.64 -3.98
CA LEU A 120 0.00 -4.35 -3.34
C LEU A 120 -1.34 -4.02 -4.04
N MET A 121 -1.61 -2.74 -4.28
CA MET A 121 -2.81 -2.32 -5.02
C MET A 121 -2.86 -2.93 -6.42
N ALA A 122 -1.74 -2.93 -7.17
CA ALA A 122 -1.70 -3.55 -8.48
C ALA A 122 -1.95 -5.07 -8.42
N SER A 123 -1.48 -5.75 -7.37
CA SER A 123 -1.74 -7.17 -7.15
C SER A 123 -3.23 -7.45 -6.93
N ILE A 124 -3.91 -6.63 -6.11
CA ILE A 124 -5.35 -6.70 -5.85
C ILE A 124 -6.14 -6.49 -7.15
N LEU A 125 -5.86 -5.38 -7.86
CA LEU A 125 -6.58 -5.02 -9.08
C LEU A 125 -6.44 -6.08 -10.17
N LYS A 126 -5.22 -6.59 -10.40
CA LYS A 126 -4.98 -7.66 -11.38
C LYS A 126 -5.68 -8.96 -10.98
N SER A 127 -5.72 -9.29 -9.69
CA SER A 127 -6.46 -10.46 -9.20
C SER A 127 -7.95 -10.37 -9.51
N LYS A 128 -8.51 -9.15 -9.45
CA LYS A 128 -9.89 -8.83 -9.83
C LYS A 128 -10.12 -8.65 -11.34
N GLY A 129 -9.12 -8.89 -12.18
CA GLY A 129 -9.25 -8.73 -13.62
C GLY A 129 -9.24 -7.27 -14.11
N ILE A 130 -8.74 -6.34 -13.29
CA ILE A 130 -8.57 -4.93 -13.64
C ILE A 130 -7.11 -4.71 -14.09
N PRO A 131 -6.86 -4.33 -15.35
CA PRO A 131 -5.51 -4.10 -15.83
C PRO A 131 -4.83 -2.95 -15.08
N ALA A 132 -3.65 -3.20 -14.50
CA ALA A 132 -2.95 -2.21 -13.68
C ALA A 132 -1.43 -2.26 -13.92
N ARG A 133 -0.76 -1.11 -13.80
CA ARG A 133 0.70 -1.00 -13.84
C ARG A 133 1.22 -0.18 -12.67
N VAL A 134 2.31 -0.64 -12.07
CA VAL A 134 3.05 0.13 -11.07
C VAL A 134 3.93 1.14 -11.81
N ARG A 135 3.98 2.37 -11.32
CA ARG A 135 4.93 3.39 -11.77
C ARG A 135 5.75 3.82 -10.56
N SER A 136 7.05 3.95 -10.75
CA SER A 136 7.96 4.53 -9.76
C SER A 136 8.56 5.81 -10.32
N GLY A 137 8.68 6.82 -9.47
CA GLY A 137 9.34 8.08 -9.77
C GLY A 137 9.66 8.78 -8.47
N ASN A 138 10.55 9.78 -8.54
CA ASN A 138 10.85 10.62 -7.39
C ASN A 138 9.79 11.72 -7.31
N ALA A 139 9.19 11.90 -6.15
CA ALA A 139 8.32 13.03 -5.91
C ALA A 139 9.19 14.26 -5.61
N PRO A 140 9.14 15.34 -6.42
CA PRO A 140 10.06 16.48 -6.32
C PRO A 140 9.82 17.41 -5.12
N TYR A 141 9.05 17.00 -4.10
CA TYR A 141 8.70 17.83 -2.94
C TYR A 141 9.86 18.16 -1.98
N PHE A 142 11.10 17.91 -2.39
CA PHE A 142 12.30 18.32 -1.66
C PHE A 142 13.13 19.25 -2.56
N GLU A 143 12.58 20.39 -2.93
CA GLU A 143 13.40 21.48 -3.45
C GLU A 143 14.18 22.12 -2.29
N LYS A 144 15.48 22.30 -2.53
CA LYS A 144 16.44 22.81 -1.57
C LYS A 144 16.17 24.29 -1.33
N GLY A 145 15.35 24.63 -0.33
CA GLY A 145 15.16 26.01 0.12
C GLY A 145 13.75 26.41 0.56
N GLU A 146 12.72 25.58 0.35
CA GLU A 146 11.38 25.92 0.83
C GLU A 146 11.11 25.31 2.21
N THR A 147 11.18 26.14 3.24
CA THR A 147 10.59 25.85 4.55
C THR A 147 9.09 25.65 4.39
N THR A 148 8.58 24.55 4.96
CA THR A 148 7.19 24.08 4.94
C THR A 148 6.21 25.04 5.62
N ALA A 149 5.95 26.19 4.99
CA ALA A 149 4.96 27.17 5.47
C ALA A 149 3.80 27.41 4.48
N ARG A 150 3.79 26.80 3.29
CA ARG A 150 2.79 27.14 2.25
C ARG A 150 2.20 25.99 1.42
N ALA A 151 2.33 24.74 1.87
CA ALA A 151 1.61 23.62 1.25
C ALA A 151 0.23 23.34 1.88
N ILE A 152 -0.43 24.38 2.42
CA ILE A 152 -1.86 24.37 2.74
C ILE A 152 -2.44 25.68 2.21
N LYS A 153 -3.01 25.61 1.02
CA LYS A 153 -4.13 26.45 0.58
C LYS A 153 -5.20 25.52 0.03
#